data_AF-C5BI73-F1
#
_entry.id   AF-C5BI73-F1
#
_cell.length_a   1.000
_cell.length_b   1.000
_cell.length_c   1.000
_cell.angle_alpha   90.00
_cell.angle_beta   90.00
_cell.angle_gamma   90.00
#
_symmetry.space_group_name_H-M   'P 1'
#
loop_
_entity.id
_entity.type
_entity.pdbx_description
1 polymer ?
#
loop_
_entity_poly.entity_id
_entity_poly.type
_entity_poly.pdbx_seq_one_letter_code
_entity_poly.pdbx_strand_id
1 'polypeptide(L)'
;MDTNNNKTADTKKLDPNKKYSDMRCWLVGLVIVGALCAFSMIYMDNMATTDPSARELYQLLKVVLLSTLLFAGVFAVSFTSPPTTFAMRILFITAYAFSLTSIFFPLALIMWVGKGEVQQKMIYSPVGIVHACALDISGSGKSIPEEIRCPQQSAPQDTTGNQWVVQLGGTVQPVGDSQIQLLPAMITAADGRAIVLNPANIEPENRKICTQPATDDADMRDCYIYDPHIVKRRGGEYRIATRNLIQDEQGSYWLRVSHEDYGDAKFIVYGGIVVPLYVLIIAQLGGIIGLIRRVPELQREYWEGRQQMIKTINDPTVIDECQIGFSIAYRIRGCIIFQIMQVISAPLIALVAFHLFSPSSTLSSVALAFVCGFASEAILVKIRDMNDSLMKSVSGKPQAPDTESGEPKPKEQTPVETTPVEAKPIDTKK
;
A
#
# COMPACT_ATOMS: atom_id res chain seq x y z
N MET A 1 24.95 -68.76 -27.47
CA MET A 1 25.47 -68.77 -26.09
C MET A 1 25.59 -67.32 -25.71
N ASP A 2 24.51 -66.73 -25.22
CA ASP A 2 24.41 -65.31 -24.92
C ASP A 2 24.20 -65.14 -23.42
N THR A 3 25.17 -64.52 -22.77
CA THR A 3 25.22 -64.30 -21.32
C THR A 3 24.43 -63.04 -20.94
N ASN A 4 23.30 -63.26 -20.25
CA ASN A 4 22.50 -62.25 -19.57
C ASN A 4 23.29 -61.54 -18.44
N ASN A 5 23.56 -60.26 -18.61
CA ASN A 5 24.09 -59.38 -17.56
C ASN A 5 22.93 -58.70 -16.81
N ASN A 6 22.49 -59.34 -15.71
CA ASN A 6 21.59 -58.75 -14.72
C ASN A 6 22.35 -57.69 -13.91
N LYS A 7 22.22 -56.41 -14.31
CA LYS A 7 22.65 -55.27 -13.50
C LYS A 7 21.52 -54.96 -12.50
N THR A 8 21.63 -55.53 -11.30
CA THR A 8 20.78 -55.20 -10.15
C THR A 8 20.82 -53.70 -9.90
N ALA A 9 19.67 -53.04 -10.06
CA ALA A 9 19.49 -51.63 -9.76
C ALA A 9 19.74 -51.40 -8.26
N ASP A 10 20.85 -50.74 -7.94
CA ASP A 10 21.17 -50.23 -6.61
C ASP A 10 20.08 -49.26 -6.18
N THR A 11 19.13 -49.76 -5.38
CA THR A 11 18.18 -48.95 -4.64
C THR A 11 18.95 -48.20 -3.55
N LYS A 12 19.49 -47.02 -3.90
CA LYS A 12 20.03 -46.07 -2.92
C LYS A 12 18.98 -45.83 -1.84
N LYS A 13 19.16 -46.46 -0.67
CA LYS A 13 18.39 -46.18 0.54
C LYS A 13 18.48 -44.67 0.80
N LEU A 14 17.37 -43.98 0.59
CA LEU A 14 17.25 -42.55 0.86
C LEU A 14 17.48 -42.35 2.36
N ASP A 15 18.57 -41.69 2.73
CA ASP A 15 18.99 -41.50 4.11
C ASP A 15 17.90 -40.73 4.89
N PRO A 16 17.20 -41.35 5.86
CA PRO A 16 16.10 -40.72 6.58
C PRO A 16 16.53 -39.46 7.33
N ASN A 17 17.82 -39.31 7.64
CA ASN A 17 18.35 -38.11 8.29
C ASN A 17 18.22 -36.84 7.46
N LYS A 18 18.20 -36.93 6.12
CA LYS A 18 18.10 -35.75 5.25
C LYS A 18 16.73 -35.06 5.39
N LYS A 19 15.66 -35.83 5.57
CA LYS A 19 14.28 -35.34 5.74
C LYS A 19 14.08 -34.53 7.03
N TYR A 20 14.85 -34.82 8.08
CA TYR A 20 14.77 -34.10 9.35
C TYR A 20 15.50 -32.74 9.33
N SER A 21 16.48 -32.56 8.44
CA SER A 21 17.23 -31.30 8.35
C SER A 21 16.38 -30.14 7.84
N ASP A 22 15.54 -30.38 6.81
CA ASP A 22 14.64 -29.35 6.27
C ASP A 22 13.62 -28.89 7.30
N MET A 23 13.04 -29.81 8.07
CA MET A 23 12.02 -29.49 9.07
C MET A 23 12.57 -28.59 10.21
N ARG A 24 13.86 -28.69 10.53
CA ARG A 24 14.51 -27.82 11.52
C ARG A 24 14.60 -26.37 11.04
N CYS A 25 14.91 -26.13 9.78
CA CYS A 25 14.94 -24.77 9.21
C CYS A 25 13.55 -24.11 9.27
N TRP A 26 12.48 -24.86 9.00
CA TRP A 26 11.08 -24.39 9.15
C TRP A 26 10.75 -23.98 10.58
N LEU A 27 11.15 -24.82 11.53
CA LEU A 27 10.85 -24.59 12.94
C LEU A 27 11.60 -23.36 13.48
N VAL A 28 12.86 -23.16 13.08
CA VAL A 28 13.63 -21.95 13.42
C VAL A 28 12.97 -20.71 12.83
N GLY A 29 12.55 -20.75 11.56
CA GLY A 29 11.84 -19.63 10.93
C GLY A 29 10.55 -19.26 11.67
N LEU A 30 9.72 -20.25 12.01
CA LEU A 30 8.48 -20.04 12.76
C LEU A 30 8.74 -19.48 14.16
N VAL A 31 9.79 -19.94 14.85
CA VAL A 31 10.17 -19.42 16.18
C VAL A 31 10.63 -17.98 16.10
N ILE A 32 11.48 -17.63 15.11
CA ILE A 32 11.95 -16.24 14.92
C ILE A 32 10.77 -15.32 14.60
N VAL A 33 9.92 -15.71 13.66
CA VAL A 33 8.71 -14.95 13.32
C VAL A 33 7.85 -14.79 14.56
N GLY A 34 7.51 -15.87 15.26
CA GLY A 34 6.71 -15.84 16.49
C GLY A 34 7.29 -14.94 17.59
N ALA A 35 8.61 -14.93 17.78
CA ALA A 35 9.29 -14.05 18.73
C ALA A 35 9.18 -12.57 18.33
N LEU A 36 9.38 -12.25 17.04
CA LEU A 36 9.20 -10.90 16.50
C LEU A 36 7.74 -10.44 16.62
N CYS A 37 6.77 -11.33 16.40
CA CYS A 37 5.35 -11.06 16.63
C CYS A 37 5.09 -10.68 18.09
N ALA A 38 5.54 -11.53 19.01
CA ALA A 38 5.32 -11.34 20.44
C ALA A 38 5.96 -10.03 20.92
N PHE A 39 7.20 -9.76 20.49
CA PHE A 39 7.90 -8.51 20.79
C PHE A 39 7.13 -7.29 20.28
N SER A 40 6.67 -7.34 19.02
CA SER A 40 5.89 -6.26 18.42
C SER A 40 4.55 -6.04 19.12
N MET A 41 3.86 -7.11 19.51
CA MET A 41 2.60 -7.01 20.27
C MET A 41 2.82 -6.37 21.65
N ILE A 42 3.85 -6.79 22.39
CA ILE A 42 4.23 -6.21 23.68
C ILE A 42 4.60 -4.73 23.53
N TYR A 43 5.39 -4.40 22.50
CA TYR A 43 5.74 -3.01 22.20
C TYR A 43 4.50 -2.15 21.95
N MET A 44 3.56 -2.67 21.17
CA MET A 44 2.30 -1.99 20.86
C MET A 44 1.35 -1.91 22.07
N ASP A 45 1.37 -2.85 23.00
CA ASP A 45 0.69 -2.76 24.31
C ASP A 45 1.28 -1.63 25.15
N ASN A 46 2.62 -1.55 25.24
CA ASN A 46 3.31 -0.49 25.99
C ASN A 46 3.07 0.90 25.39
N MET A 47 2.99 1.02 24.06
CA MET A 47 2.64 2.29 23.42
C MET A 47 1.17 2.66 23.68
N ALA A 48 0.26 1.69 23.71
CA ALA A 48 -1.15 1.92 24.02
C ALA A 48 -1.40 2.34 25.48
N THR A 49 -0.57 1.90 26.42
CA THR A 49 -0.64 2.37 27.82
C THR A 49 -0.04 3.75 28.00
N THR A 50 1.00 4.08 27.22
CA THR A 50 1.66 5.40 27.29
C THR A 50 0.82 6.51 26.65
N ASP A 51 0.05 6.19 25.61
CA ASP A 51 -0.79 7.15 24.88
C ASP A 51 -2.23 6.62 24.74
N PRO A 52 -3.08 6.80 25.78
CA PRO A 52 -4.44 6.27 25.80
C PRO A 52 -5.32 6.84 24.69
N SER A 53 -5.02 8.06 24.21
CA SER A 53 -5.73 8.68 23.08
C SER A 53 -5.48 8.00 21.73
N ALA A 54 -4.44 7.17 21.59
CA ALA A 54 -4.19 6.34 20.39
C ALA A 54 -4.58 4.87 20.58
N ARG A 55 -5.26 4.51 21.66
CA ARG A 55 -5.51 3.10 21.99
C ARG A 55 -6.16 2.32 20.83
N GLU A 56 -7.15 2.92 20.17
CA GLU A 56 -7.83 2.34 19.01
C GLU A 56 -6.86 2.11 17.84
N LEU A 57 -5.95 3.05 17.56
CA LEU A 57 -4.94 2.95 16.49
C LEU A 57 -3.95 1.82 16.78
N TYR A 58 -3.49 1.71 18.02
CA TYR A 58 -2.61 0.61 18.40
C TYR A 58 -3.32 -0.74 18.35
N GLN A 59 -4.62 -0.80 18.69
CA GLN A 59 -5.42 -2.02 18.54
C GLN A 59 -5.57 -2.42 17.07
N LEU A 60 -5.85 -1.48 16.17
CA LEU A 60 -5.89 -1.77 14.74
C LEU A 60 -4.54 -2.29 14.26
N LEU A 61 -3.45 -1.58 14.56
CA LEU A 61 -2.13 -1.97 14.08
C LEU A 61 -1.73 -3.36 14.62
N LYS A 62 -2.16 -3.75 15.82
CA LYS A 62 -2.04 -5.13 16.31
C LYS A 62 -2.83 -6.13 15.47
N VAL A 63 -4.08 -5.85 15.15
CA VAL A 63 -4.92 -6.72 14.30
C VAL A 63 -4.31 -6.86 12.90
N VAL A 64 -3.87 -5.76 12.30
CA VAL A 64 -3.20 -5.73 11.00
C VAL A 64 -1.90 -6.53 11.04
N LEU A 65 -1.07 -6.33 12.06
CA LEU A 65 0.18 -7.04 12.25
C LEU A 65 -0.06 -8.55 12.41
N LEU A 66 -0.97 -8.95 13.31
CA LEU A 66 -1.30 -10.35 13.55
C LEU A 66 -1.85 -11.02 12.29
N SER A 67 -2.75 -10.35 11.57
CA SER A 67 -3.29 -10.82 10.30
C SER A 67 -2.18 -10.99 9.27
N THR A 68 -1.29 -9.98 9.12
CA THR A 68 -0.14 -10.03 8.19
C THR A 68 0.78 -11.20 8.51
N LEU A 69 1.05 -11.46 9.79
CA LEU A 69 1.92 -12.55 10.23
C LEU A 69 1.27 -13.92 10.01
N LEU A 70 -0.04 -14.04 10.28
CA LEU A 70 -0.80 -15.25 9.98
C LEU A 70 -0.75 -15.54 8.47
N PHE A 71 -1.02 -14.54 7.64
CA PHE A 71 -0.91 -14.66 6.19
C PHE A 71 0.52 -15.00 5.77
N ALA A 72 1.54 -14.30 6.26
CA ALA A 72 2.93 -14.57 5.93
C ALA A 72 3.36 -16.00 6.32
N GLY A 73 2.90 -16.51 7.47
CA GLY A 73 3.15 -17.88 7.91
C GLY A 73 2.50 -18.91 7.00
N VAL A 74 1.21 -18.72 6.68
CA VAL A 74 0.48 -19.59 5.75
C VAL A 74 1.12 -19.56 4.35
N PHE A 75 1.53 -18.37 3.88
CA PHE A 75 2.25 -18.18 2.63
C PHE A 75 3.58 -18.92 2.66
N ALA A 76 4.40 -18.69 3.68
CA ALA A 76 5.70 -19.35 3.81
C ALA A 76 5.54 -20.87 3.75
N VAL A 77 4.61 -21.46 4.52
CA VAL A 77 4.38 -22.92 4.51
C VAL A 77 3.87 -23.42 3.15
N SER A 78 2.92 -22.72 2.54
CA SER A 78 2.34 -23.09 1.24
C SER A 78 3.36 -22.96 0.10
N PHE A 79 4.26 -21.98 0.20
CA PHE A 79 5.24 -21.63 -0.83
C PHE A 79 6.63 -22.21 -0.63
N THR A 80 6.82 -23.15 0.25
CA THR A 80 8.11 -23.83 0.40
C THR A 80 7.99 -25.32 0.60
N SER A 81 6.83 -25.79 1.09
CA SER A 81 6.57 -27.21 1.18
C SER A 81 6.62 -27.85 -0.21
N PRO A 82 7.05 -29.12 -0.31
CA PRO A 82 6.91 -29.90 -1.54
C PRO A 82 5.44 -29.85 -1.98
N PRO A 83 5.15 -29.70 -3.29
CA PRO A 83 3.79 -29.48 -3.76
C PRO A 83 3.01 -30.80 -3.79
N THR A 84 2.71 -31.29 -2.58
CA THR A 84 1.84 -32.43 -2.37
C THR A 84 0.39 -32.05 -2.68
N THR A 85 -0.46 -33.04 -2.91
CA THR A 85 -1.91 -32.83 -3.11
C THR A 85 -2.54 -32.00 -2.00
N PHE A 86 -2.13 -32.25 -0.76
CA PHE A 86 -2.62 -31.56 0.41
C PHE A 86 -2.13 -30.11 0.44
N ALA A 87 -0.84 -29.88 0.17
CA ALA A 87 -0.27 -28.52 0.07
C ALA A 87 -0.96 -27.69 -1.02
N MET A 88 -1.25 -28.27 -2.20
CA MET A 88 -1.97 -27.58 -3.26
C MET A 88 -3.42 -27.24 -2.87
N ARG A 89 -4.12 -28.13 -2.14
CA ARG A 89 -5.46 -27.82 -1.61
C ARG A 89 -5.44 -26.66 -0.63
N ILE A 90 -4.48 -26.65 0.30
CA ILE A 90 -4.27 -25.53 1.23
C ILE A 90 -4.02 -24.25 0.44
N LEU A 91 -3.15 -24.29 -0.58
CA LEU A 91 -2.84 -23.14 -1.41
C LEU A 91 -4.08 -22.53 -2.07
N PHE A 92 -4.97 -23.35 -2.63
CA PHE A 92 -6.23 -22.87 -3.20
C PHE A 92 -7.15 -22.26 -2.13
N ILE A 93 -7.30 -22.92 -0.97
CA ILE A 93 -8.09 -22.40 0.15
C ILE A 93 -7.55 -21.04 0.59
N THR A 94 -6.23 -20.90 0.73
CA THR A 94 -5.57 -19.64 1.08
C THR A 94 -5.82 -18.57 0.02
N ALA A 95 -5.76 -18.90 -1.27
CA ALA A 95 -6.04 -17.95 -2.34
C ALA A 95 -7.48 -17.42 -2.30
N TYR A 96 -8.47 -18.29 -2.06
CA TYR A 96 -9.87 -17.88 -1.88
C TYR A 96 -10.07 -17.05 -0.61
N ALA A 97 -9.48 -17.46 0.52
CA ALA A 97 -9.54 -16.73 1.77
C ALA A 97 -8.91 -15.32 1.60
N PHE A 98 -7.75 -15.24 0.97
CA PHE A 98 -7.07 -13.98 0.65
C PHE A 98 -7.92 -13.07 -0.24
N SER A 99 -8.58 -13.63 -1.25
CA SER A 99 -9.49 -12.86 -2.12
C SER A 99 -10.63 -12.24 -1.30
N LEU A 100 -11.26 -13.03 -0.43
CA LEU A 100 -12.37 -12.58 0.41
C LEU A 100 -11.91 -11.52 1.42
N THR A 101 -10.81 -11.77 2.15
CA THR A 101 -10.30 -10.82 3.14
C THR A 101 -9.82 -9.53 2.50
N SER A 102 -9.27 -9.58 1.29
CA SER A 102 -8.83 -8.38 0.56
C SER A 102 -9.99 -7.49 0.11
N ILE A 103 -11.22 -8.01 0.00
CA ILE A 103 -12.43 -7.20 -0.25
C ILE A 103 -12.88 -6.52 1.04
N PHE A 104 -12.94 -7.26 2.15
CA PHE A 104 -13.42 -6.73 3.42
C PHE A 104 -12.46 -5.76 4.07
N PHE A 105 -11.15 -5.96 3.91
CA PHE A 105 -10.14 -5.18 4.60
C PHE A 105 -10.17 -3.67 4.27
N PRO A 106 -10.23 -3.23 3.00
CA PRO A 106 -10.37 -1.81 2.67
C PRO A 106 -11.68 -1.20 3.19
N LEU A 107 -12.79 -1.96 3.16
CA LEU A 107 -14.08 -1.51 3.67
C LEU A 107 -14.04 -1.29 5.19
N ALA A 108 -13.45 -2.24 5.92
CA ALA A 108 -13.23 -2.13 7.36
C ALA A 108 -12.30 -0.94 7.69
N LEU A 109 -11.27 -0.71 6.88
CA LEU A 109 -10.38 0.45 7.01
C LEU A 109 -11.14 1.77 6.87
N ILE A 110 -12.03 1.93 5.88
CA ILE A 110 -12.82 3.16 5.71
C ILE A 110 -13.69 3.41 6.96
N MET A 111 -14.40 2.40 7.44
CA MET A 111 -15.26 2.53 8.62
C MET A 111 -14.48 2.96 9.86
N TRP A 112 -13.21 2.56 9.95
CA TRP A 112 -12.37 2.81 11.11
C TRP A 112 -11.64 4.16 11.04
N VAL A 113 -11.09 4.52 9.87
CA VAL A 113 -10.38 5.79 9.65
C VAL A 113 -11.30 7.00 9.86
N GLY A 114 -12.63 6.82 9.76
CA GLY A 114 -13.62 7.86 10.03
C GLY A 114 -13.60 8.44 11.45
N LYS A 115 -12.97 7.80 12.44
CA LYS A 115 -12.92 8.32 13.82
C LYS A 115 -11.97 9.53 13.93
N GLY A 116 -12.45 10.64 14.51
CA GLY A 116 -11.70 11.92 14.60
C GLY A 116 -10.33 11.82 15.29
N GLU A 117 -10.23 11.05 16.38
CA GLU A 117 -8.95 10.85 17.10
C GLU A 117 -7.86 10.20 16.22
N VAL A 118 -8.27 9.26 15.37
CA VAL A 118 -7.36 8.55 14.46
C VAL A 118 -6.90 9.51 13.36
N GLN A 119 -7.82 10.26 12.76
CA GLN A 119 -7.49 11.26 11.76
C GLN A 119 -6.48 12.28 12.28
N GLN A 120 -6.68 12.75 13.53
CA GLN A 120 -5.79 13.73 14.15
C GLN A 120 -4.33 13.29 14.15
N LYS A 121 -4.08 11.99 14.40
CA LYS A 121 -2.72 11.44 14.39
C LYS A 121 -2.20 11.19 12.99
N MET A 122 -3.07 10.84 12.05
CA MET A 122 -2.70 10.64 10.64
C MET A 122 -2.28 11.94 9.95
N ILE A 123 -2.81 13.10 10.35
CA ILE A 123 -2.45 14.44 9.84
C ILE A 123 -0.96 14.75 10.02
N TYR A 124 -0.36 14.33 11.13
CA TYR A 124 1.05 14.58 11.44
C TYR A 124 1.99 13.49 10.92
N SER A 125 1.44 12.41 10.35
CA SER A 125 2.22 11.30 9.82
C SER A 125 2.76 11.64 8.42
N PRO A 126 4.00 11.25 8.07
CA PRO A 126 4.47 11.36 6.69
C PRO A 126 3.67 10.49 5.72
N VAL A 127 2.94 9.49 6.23
CA VAL A 127 2.00 8.68 5.45
C VAL A 127 0.70 8.59 6.22
N GLY A 128 -0.38 9.12 5.66
CA GLY A 128 -1.67 9.23 6.35
C GLY A 128 -2.85 9.12 5.40
N ILE A 129 -3.99 8.73 5.95
CA ILE A 129 -5.28 8.83 5.28
C ILE A 129 -6.02 9.97 5.96
N VAL A 130 -6.30 11.03 5.20
CA VAL A 130 -6.89 12.28 5.73
C VAL A 130 -8.05 12.71 4.87
N HIS A 131 -9.04 13.35 5.46
CA HIS A 131 -10.14 13.97 4.73
C HIS A 131 -9.75 15.41 4.35
N ALA A 132 -9.18 15.59 3.17
CA ALA A 132 -8.50 16.83 2.78
C ALA A 132 -8.65 17.14 1.29
N CYS A 133 -8.37 18.38 0.92
CA CYS A 133 -8.08 18.81 -0.44
C CYS A 133 -6.57 19.05 -0.61
N ALA A 134 -6.06 19.13 -1.84
CA ALA A 134 -4.67 19.36 -2.17
C ALA A 134 -4.49 20.70 -2.90
N LEU A 135 -3.44 21.43 -2.52
CA LEU A 135 -3.07 22.71 -3.13
C LEU A 135 -1.91 22.53 -4.12
N ASP A 136 -2.02 23.11 -5.32
CA ASP A 136 -0.94 23.06 -6.30
C ASP A 136 0.11 24.13 -5.99
N ILE A 137 1.13 23.73 -5.25
CA ILE A 137 2.28 24.59 -4.91
C ILE A 137 3.38 24.46 -5.95
N SER A 138 3.32 23.40 -6.77
CA SER A 138 4.49 22.93 -7.49
C SER A 138 4.91 23.86 -8.62
N GLY A 139 4.00 24.74 -9.10
CA GLY A 139 4.22 25.58 -10.28
C GLY A 139 4.62 24.76 -11.52
N SER A 140 4.54 23.44 -11.45
CA SER A 140 5.20 22.49 -12.36
C SER A 140 4.33 22.18 -13.58
N GLY A 141 3.17 22.83 -13.69
CA GLY A 141 2.18 22.57 -14.74
C GLY A 141 1.47 21.21 -14.62
N LYS A 142 1.86 20.35 -13.66
CA LYS A 142 1.12 19.12 -13.36
C LYS A 142 -0.10 19.48 -12.53
N SER A 143 -1.23 19.67 -13.22
CA SER A 143 -2.49 19.98 -12.59
C SER A 143 -2.89 18.87 -11.61
N ILE A 144 -3.06 19.25 -10.35
CA ILE A 144 -3.79 18.43 -9.38
C ILE A 144 -5.19 18.17 -9.96
N PRO A 145 -5.67 16.91 -9.98
CA PRO A 145 -7.02 16.56 -10.40
C PRO A 145 -8.07 17.47 -9.76
N GLU A 146 -9.04 17.95 -10.54
CA GLU A 146 -10.05 18.90 -10.06
C GLU A 146 -10.83 18.37 -8.86
N GLU A 147 -10.98 17.04 -8.75
CA GLU A 147 -11.71 16.37 -7.68
C GLU A 147 -11.10 16.49 -6.28
N ILE A 148 -9.78 16.63 -6.18
CA ILE A 148 -9.07 16.84 -4.90
C ILE A 148 -8.51 18.25 -4.80
N ARG A 149 -8.73 19.12 -5.79
CA ARG A 149 -8.20 20.47 -5.77
C ARG A 149 -8.96 21.29 -4.73
N CYS A 150 -8.24 22.01 -3.88
CA CYS A 150 -8.88 22.95 -2.98
C CYS A 150 -9.61 24.04 -3.77
N PRO A 151 -10.84 24.42 -3.38
CA PRO A 151 -11.55 25.52 -4.02
C PRO A 151 -10.74 26.81 -3.90
N GLN A 152 -10.69 27.61 -4.97
CA GLN A 152 -10.04 28.92 -4.92
C GLN A 152 -10.79 29.80 -3.90
N GLN A 153 -10.02 30.54 -3.09
CA GLN A 153 -10.36 31.30 -1.87
C GLN A 153 -11.64 32.15 -1.83
N SER A 154 -12.41 32.26 -2.91
CA SER A 154 -13.55 33.15 -3.05
C SER A 154 -14.89 32.64 -2.47
N ALA A 155 -14.98 31.41 -1.96
CA ALA A 155 -16.23 30.90 -1.37
C ALA A 155 -15.97 30.15 -0.04
N PRO A 156 -15.91 30.85 1.11
CA PRO A 156 -15.62 30.25 2.43
C PRO A 156 -16.63 29.19 2.89
N GLN A 157 -17.77 29.02 2.21
CA GLN A 157 -18.80 28.04 2.58
C GLN A 157 -18.86 26.82 1.67
N ASP A 158 -18.15 26.77 0.55
CA ASP A 158 -18.26 25.59 -0.31
C ASP A 158 -17.45 24.42 0.26
N THR A 159 -18.12 23.30 0.49
CA THR A 159 -17.53 22.03 0.97
C THR A 159 -17.07 21.15 -0.19
N THR A 160 -17.29 21.60 -1.43
CA THR A 160 -16.86 20.90 -2.64
C THR A 160 -15.33 20.83 -2.70
N GLY A 161 -14.77 19.62 -2.58
CA GLY A 161 -13.34 19.35 -2.82
C GLY A 161 -12.62 18.57 -1.72
N ASN A 162 -13.17 18.45 -0.51
CA ASN A 162 -12.58 17.56 0.49
C ASN A 162 -12.97 16.11 0.16
N GLN A 163 -11.96 15.26 0.08
CA GLN A 163 -12.14 13.83 -0.10
C GLN A 163 -11.21 13.06 0.83
N TRP A 164 -11.52 11.79 1.05
CA TRP A 164 -10.56 10.89 1.66
C TRP A 164 -9.38 10.69 0.71
N VAL A 165 -8.21 11.17 1.11
CA VAL A 165 -6.98 11.06 0.34
C VAL A 165 -5.92 10.30 1.13
N VAL A 166 -5.12 9.52 0.42
CA VAL A 166 -3.86 8.97 0.91
C VAL A 166 -2.76 9.95 0.54
N GLN A 167 -2.06 10.39 1.56
CA GLN A 167 -0.92 11.28 1.44
C GLN A 167 0.37 10.50 1.68
N LEU A 168 1.34 10.66 0.78
CA LEU A 168 2.71 10.21 0.94
C LEU A 168 3.65 11.42 0.89
N GLY A 169 4.23 11.78 2.03
CA GLY A 169 5.03 12.99 2.21
C GLY A 169 4.19 14.26 2.25
N GLY A 170 4.83 15.43 2.23
CA GLY A 170 4.15 16.72 2.36
C GLY A 170 3.70 17.04 3.80
N THR A 171 2.88 18.08 3.95
CA THR A 171 2.35 18.53 5.26
C THR A 171 0.85 18.79 5.16
N VAL A 172 0.07 18.31 6.12
CA VAL A 172 -1.36 18.63 6.23
C VAL A 172 -1.54 19.81 7.17
N GLN A 173 -2.39 20.76 6.79
CA GLN A 173 -2.81 21.85 7.68
C GLN A 173 -4.33 22.00 7.63
N PRO A 174 -5.00 22.38 8.72
CA PRO A 174 -6.42 22.66 8.69
C PRO A 174 -6.75 23.87 7.78
N VAL A 175 -7.80 23.76 6.97
CA VAL A 175 -8.49 24.86 6.27
C VAL A 175 -9.29 25.60 7.34
N GLY A 176 -8.60 26.50 8.01
CA GLY A 176 -9.17 27.31 9.06
C GLY A 176 -8.06 28.24 9.48
N ASP A 177 -7.96 29.38 8.83
CA ASP A 177 -7.23 30.53 9.37
C ASP A 177 -8.01 31.10 10.56
N SER A 178 -8.34 30.26 11.54
CA SER A 178 -8.62 30.74 12.89
C SER A 178 -7.28 31.22 13.41
N GLN A 179 -6.95 32.45 13.04
CA GLN A 179 -5.86 33.18 13.64
C GLN A 179 -6.43 33.72 14.94
N ILE A 180 -5.83 33.32 16.05
CA ILE A 180 -6.12 33.98 17.33
C ILE A 180 -5.09 35.08 17.52
N GLN A 181 -5.58 36.27 17.82
CA GLN A 181 -4.71 37.34 18.27
C GLN A 181 -4.20 36.95 19.67
N LEU A 182 -2.88 36.81 19.81
CA LEU A 182 -2.25 36.65 21.12
C LEU A 182 -2.37 37.99 21.85
N LEU A 183 -3.27 38.02 22.83
CA LEU A 183 -3.45 39.19 23.68
C LEU A 183 -2.13 39.51 24.41
N PRO A 184 -1.80 40.78 24.66
CA PRO A 184 -0.58 41.16 25.38
C PRO A 184 -0.43 40.45 26.73
N ALA A 185 -1.54 40.18 27.43
CA ALA A 185 -1.56 39.45 28.70
C ALA A 185 -1.08 37.99 28.59
N MET A 186 -1.15 37.39 27.40
CA MET A 186 -0.67 36.04 27.12
C MET A 186 0.84 36.02 26.83
N ILE A 187 1.48 37.17 26.61
CA ILE A 187 2.88 37.28 26.23
C ILE A 187 3.69 37.76 27.43
N THR A 188 4.51 36.88 28.00
CA THR A 188 5.39 37.21 29.13
C THR A 188 6.67 37.91 28.66
N ALA A 189 7.21 37.51 27.51
CA ALA A 189 8.38 38.12 26.92
C ALA A 189 8.41 37.89 25.39
N ALA A 190 9.05 38.80 24.65
CA ALA A 190 9.34 38.65 23.23
C ALA A 190 10.82 38.93 22.97
N ASP A 191 11.58 37.94 22.50
CA ASP A 191 13.03 38.02 22.30
C ASP A 191 13.44 38.17 20.82
N GLY A 192 12.48 38.54 19.95
CA GLY A 192 12.63 38.68 18.50
C GLY A 192 12.71 37.34 17.74
N ARG A 193 13.14 36.26 18.39
CA ARG A 193 13.20 34.90 17.82
C ARG A 193 12.04 34.02 18.29
N ALA A 194 11.47 34.33 19.44
CA ALA A 194 10.38 33.63 20.04
C ALA A 194 9.53 34.55 20.93
N ILE A 195 8.29 34.14 21.12
CA ILE A 195 7.36 34.69 22.09
C ILE A 195 7.24 33.68 23.23
N VAL A 196 7.48 34.15 24.46
CA VAL A 196 7.26 33.39 25.69
C VAL A 196 5.82 33.61 26.13
N LEU A 197 5.06 32.53 26.20
CA LEU A 197 3.66 32.57 26.60
C LEU A 197 3.52 32.44 28.12
N ASN A 198 2.48 33.09 28.66
CA ASN A 198 2.09 32.97 30.05
C ASN A 198 1.56 31.53 30.32
N PRO A 199 2.16 30.78 31.25
CA PRO A 199 1.72 29.42 31.56
C PRO A 199 0.28 29.34 32.08
N ALA A 200 -0.31 30.44 32.59
CA ALA A 200 -1.71 30.48 33.02
C ALA A 200 -2.71 30.32 31.85
N ASN A 201 -2.29 30.59 30.62
CA ASN A 201 -3.11 30.50 29.41
C ASN A 201 -2.94 29.17 28.66
N ILE A 202 -2.16 28.23 29.21
CA ILE A 202 -1.80 26.98 28.54
C ILE A 202 -2.24 25.80 29.39
N GLU A 203 -3.02 24.91 28.80
CA GLU A 203 -3.32 23.60 29.34
C GLU A 203 -2.42 22.56 28.65
N PRO A 204 -1.27 22.19 29.23
CA PRO A 204 -0.30 21.32 28.57
C PRO A 204 -0.82 19.91 28.33
N GLU A 205 -1.70 19.42 29.20
CA GLU A 205 -2.27 18.06 29.10
C GLU A 205 -3.17 17.95 27.86
N ASN A 206 -3.92 19.01 27.55
CA ASN A 206 -4.88 19.04 26.44
C ASN A 206 -4.35 19.73 25.18
N ARG A 207 -3.12 20.26 25.22
CA ARG A 207 -2.53 21.10 24.15
C ARG A 207 -3.41 22.28 23.76
N LYS A 208 -4.02 22.92 24.77
CA LYS A 208 -4.90 24.08 24.57
C LYS A 208 -4.21 25.37 24.95
N ILE A 209 -4.43 26.40 24.15
CA ILE A 209 -4.20 27.81 24.48
C ILE A 209 -5.56 28.44 24.68
N CYS A 210 -5.81 28.99 25.86
CA CYS A 210 -7.07 29.62 26.18
C CYS A 210 -6.89 31.14 26.26
N THR A 211 -7.70 31.87 25.50
CA THR A 211 -7.83 33.31 25.64
C THR A 211 -8.74 33.56 26.84
N GLN A 212 -8.20 34.04 27.96
CA GLN A 212 -9.05 34.55 29.04
C GLN A 212 -9.66 35.88 28.58
N PRO A 213 -10.99 36.07 28.63
CA PRO A 213 -11.56 37.40 28.55
C PRO A 213 -11.11 38.19 29.79
N ALA A 214 -10.90 39.49 29.63
CA ALA A 214 -10.46 40.40 30.70
C ALA A 214 -11.54 40.68 31.78
N THR A 215 -12.62 39.90 31.84
CA THR A 215 -13.79 40.14 32.68
C THR A 215 -14.11 38.91 33.54
N ASP A 216 -14.47 39.14 34.81
CA ASP A 216 -14.70 38.16 35.90
C ASP A 216 -15.75 37.06 35.63
N ASP A 217 -16.34 36.98 34.43
CA ASP A 217 -17.22 35.87 34.04
C ASP A 217 -16.37 34.67 33.61
N ALA A 218 -16.24 33.71 34.53
CA ALA A 218 -15.44 32.49 34.36
C ALA A 218 -15.88 31.56 33.22
N ASP A 219 -17.05 31.80 32.61
CA ASP A 219 -17.72 30.86 31.70
C ASP A 219 -17.45 31.06 30.20
N MET A 220 -16.73 32.11 29.77
CA MET A 220 -16.40 32.33 28.34
C MET A 220 -14.90 32.27 28.05
N ARG A 221 -14.26 31.12 28.32
CA ARG A 221 -12.91 30.86 27.82
C ARG A 221 -12.97 30.16 26.47
N ASP A 222 -12.62 30.87 25.41
CA ASP A 222 -12.32 30.23 24.13
C ASP A 222 -10.94 29.57 24.22
N CYS A 223 -10.93 28.24 24.12
CA CYS A 223 -9.72 27.44 24.12
C CYS A 223 -9.49 26.86 22.72
N TYR A 224 -8.25 26.93 22.27
CA TYR A 224 -7.85 26.50 20.93
C TYR A 224 -6.74 25.47 21.02
N ILE A 225 -6.79 24.44 20.16
CA ILE A 225 -5.74 23.43 20.11
C ILE A 225 -4.56 23.99 19.31
N TYR A 226 -3.38 23.98 19.93
CA TYR A 226 -2.13 24.40 19.28
C TYR A 226 -1.30 23.21 18.81
N ASP A 227 -0.52 23.42 17.75
CA ASP A 227 0.46 22.43 17.29
C ASP A 227 1.66 22.39 18.26
N PRO A 228 2.01 21.24 18.87
CA PRO A 228 3.17 21.11 19.76
C PRO A 228 4.52 21.35 19.06
N HIS A 229 4.59 21.28 17.73
CA HIS A 229 5.77 21.69 16.98
C HIS A 229 5.93 23.21 16.92
N ILE A 230 4.83 23.95 17.07
CA ILE A 230 4.79 25.41 17.09
C ILE A 230 5.11 25.93 18.51
N VAL A 231 4.50 25.34 19.54
CA VAL A 231 4.67 25.74 20.95
C VAL A 231 5.56 24.73 21.67
N LYS A 232 6.80 25.11 21.95
CA LYS A 232 7.79 24.23 22.61
C LYS A 232 7.99 24.63 24.06
N ARG A 233 7.99 23.65 24.97
CA ARG A 233 8.37 23.86 26.38
C ARG A 233 9.89 23.79 26.52
N ARG A 234 10.54 24.86 26.97
CA ARG A 234 12.01 24.91 27.21
C ARG A 234 12.29 25.62 28.52
N GLY A 235 12.85 24.90 29.51
CA GLY A 235 13.17 25.48 30.82
C GLY A 235 11.94 25.87 31.64
N GLY A 236 10.80 25.20 31.44
CA GLY A 236 9.53 25.53 32.11
C GLY A 236 8.69 26.57 31.39
N GLU A 237 9.27 27.33 30.46
CA GLU A 237 8.58 28.32 29.63
C GLU A 237 8.02 27.69 28.36
N TYR A 238 6.85 28.17 27.92
CA TYR A 238 6.28 27.83 26.63
C TYR A 238 6.68 28.89 25.60
N ARG A 239 7.32 28.47 24.52
CA ARG A 239 7.87 29.36 23.50
C ARG A 239 7.29 29.06 22.12
N ILE A 240 6.85 30.10 21.43
CA ILE A 240 6.49 30.06 20.01
C ILE A 240 7.59 30.73 19.21
N ALA A 241 8.16 30.06 18.21
CA ALA A 241 9.11 30.72 17.31
C ALA A 241 8.39 31.80 16.49
N THR A 242 8.97 33.01 16.37
CA THR A 242 8.36 34.15 15.65
C THR A 242 8.04 33.84 14.19
N ARG A 243 8.77 32.91 13.55
CA ARG A 243 8.47 32.41 12.19
C ARG A 243 7.11 31.71 12.05
N ASN A 244 6.51 31.26 13.15
CA ASN A 244 5.22 30.58 13.17
C ASN A 244 4.08 31.55 13.54
N LEU A 245 4.38 32.84 13.67
CA LEU A 245 3.46 33.90 14.06
C LEU A 245 3.36 34.89 12.91
N ILE A 246 2.16 35.44 12.72
CA ILE A 246 1.93 36.53 11.78
C ILE A 246 1.88 37.80 12.62
N GLN A 247 2.76 38.76 12.35
CA GLN A 247 2.71 40.07 13.00
C GLN A 247 1.97 41.05 12.08
N ASP A 248 0.93 41.70 12.59
CA ASP A 248 0.24 42.74 11.84
C ASP A 248 0.98 44.09 11.92
N GLU A 249 0.53 45.07 11.14
CA GLU A 249 1.11 46.43 11.11
C GLU A 249 0.98 47.16 12.45
N GLN A 250 0.07 46.73 13.33
CA GLN A 250 -0.15 47.29 14.66
C GLN A 250 0.75 46.64 15.72
N GLY A 251 1.56 45.65 15.33
CA GLY A 251 2.48 44.93 16.20
C GLY A 251 1.82 43.78 16.98
N SER A 252 0.56 43.43 16.71
CA SER A 252 -0.10 42.28 17.32
C SER A 252 0.41 40.99 16.70
N TYR A 253 0.49 39.94 17.53
CA TYR A 253 0.89 38.62 17.08
C TYR A 253 -0.33 37.73 16.90
N TRP A 254 -0.43 37.11 15.74
CA TRP A 254 -1.49 36.18 15.38
C TRP A 254 -0.92 34.77 15.32
N LEU A 255 -1.52 33.87 16.09
CA LEU A 255 -1.19 32.46 16.11
C LEU A 255 -2.24 31.70 15.30
N ARG A 256 -1.82 30.94 14.31
CA ARG A 256 -2.70 29.99 13.63
C ARG A 256 -3.02 28.85 14.59
N VAL A 257 -4.30 28.68 14.90
CA VAL A 257 -4.78 27.61 15.80
C VAL A 257 -5.85 26.77 15.12
N SER A 258 -6.02 25.55 15.62
CA SER A 258 -7.07 24.65 15.15
C SER A 258 -8.23 24.66 16.15
N HIS A 259 -9.46 24.71 15.64
CA HIS A 259 -10.64 24.60 16.49
C HIS A 259 -10.68 23.22 17.18
N GLU A 260 -11.26 23.16 18.37
CA GLU A 260 -11.30 21.93 19.18
C GLU A 260 -12.11 20.81 18.51
N ASP A 261 -13.12 21.18 17.72
CA ASP A 261 -13.96 20.26 16.97
C ASP A 261 -13.32 19.88 15.63
N TYR A 262 -12.45 18.87 15.69
CA TYR A 262 -11.85 18.24 14.51
C TYR A 262 -12.88 17.53 13.61
N GLY A 263 -14.09 17.29 14.10
CA GLY A 263 -15.15 16.56 13.38
C GLY A 263 -15.48 17.16 12.02
N ASP A 264 -15.48 18.49 11.93
CA ASP A 264 -15.76 19.25 10.71
C ASP A 264 -14.55 20.04 10.20
N ALA A 265 -13.38 19.85 10.81
CA ALA A 265 -12.16 20.51 10.39
C ALA A 265 -11.81 20.06 8.97
N LYS A 266 -11.82 21.02 8.06
CA LYS A 266 -11.37 20.83 6.68
C LYS A 266 -9.84 20.81 6.69
N PHE A 267 -9.18 20.05 5.81
CA PHE A 267 -7.72 19.97 5.73
C PHE A 267 -7.20 20.25 4.32
N ILE A 268 -6.02 20.86 4.24
CA ILE A 268 -5.24 21.10 3.02
C ILE A 268 -3.95 20.30 3.12
N VAL A 269 -3.66 19.52 2.09
CA VAL A 269 -2.37 18.87 1.92
C VAL A 269 -1.46 19.76 1.07
N TYR A 270 -0.29 20.07 1.60
CA TYR A 270 0.76 20.83 0.94
C TYR A 270 1.91 19.90 0.53
N GLY A 271 2.15 19.78 -0.78
CA GLY A 271 3.22 18.96 -1.34
C GLY A 271 2.99 17.45 -1.17
N GLY A 272 4.01 16.64 -1.47
CA GLY A 272 3.93 15.18 -1.44
C GLY A 272 3.12 14.59 -2.61
N ILE A 273 2.81 13.29 -2.51
CA ILE A 273 1.92 12.59 -3.43
C ILE A 273 0.57 12.44 -2.72
N VAL A 274 -0.48 12.98 -3.34
CA VAL A 274 -1.86 12.90 -2.81
C VAL A 274 -2.71 12.15 -3.82
N VAL A 275 -3.34 11.06 -3.38
CA VAL A 275 -4.20 10.22 -4.22
C VAL A 275 -5.52 9.97 -3.50
N PRO A 276 -6.68 10.11 -4.16
CA PRO A 276 -7.96 9.74 -3.56
C PRO A 276 -7.95 8.29 -3.07
N LEU A 277 -8.39 8.04 -1.84
CA LEU A 277 -8.41 6.70 -1.24
C LEU A 277 -9.20 5.71 -2.11
N TYR A 278 -10.31 6.16 -2.69
CA TYR A 278 -11.15 5.32 -3.54
C TYR A 278 -10.40 4.80 -4.78
N VAL A 279 -9.43 5.54 -5.34
CA VAL A 279 -8.60 5.09 -6.48
C VAL A 279 -7.81 3.85 -6.10
N LEU A 280 -7.22 3.83 -4.90
CA LEU A 280 -6.46 2.68 -4.40
C LEU A 280 -7.37 1.46 -4.15
N ILE A 281 -8.57 1.71 -3.63
CA ILE A 281 -9.56 0.65 -3.35
C ILE A 281 -10.11 0.05 -4.64
N ILE A 282 -10.45 0.88 -5.63
CA ILE A 282 -10.94 0.40 -6.93
C ILE A 282 -9.85 -0.38 -7.67
N ALA A 283 -8.60 0.08 -7.61
CA ALA A 283 -7.48 -0.67 -8.16
C ALA A 283 -7.30 -2.03 -7.48
N GLN A 284 -7.39 -2.08 -6.14
CA GLN A 284 -7.37 -3.32 -5.38
C GLN A 284 -8.50 -4.27 -5.83
N LEU A 285 -9.73 -3.76 -5.99
CA LEU A 285 -10.88 -4.55 -6.45
C LEU A 285 -10.67 -5.10 -7.87
N GLY A 286 -10.12 -4.30 -8.78
CA GLY A 286 -9.77 -4.76 -10.13
C GLY A 286 -8.80 -5.94 -10.11
N GLY A 287 -7.77 -5.88 -9.25
CA GLY A 287 -6.83 -6.99 -9.04
C GLY A 287 -7.52 -8.23 -8.45
N ILE A 288 -8.38 -8.05 -7.45
CA ILE A 288 -9.12 -9.15 -6.81
C ILE A 288 -10.04 -9.87 -7.80
N ILE A 289 -10.73 -9.14 -8.68
CA ILE A 289 -11.58 -9.73 -9.73
C ILE A 289 -10.74 -10.62 -10.66
N GLY A 290 -9.52 -10.18 -11.00
CA GLY A 290 -8.56 -10.98 -11.75
C GLY A 290 -8.23 -12.31 -11.05
N LEU A 291 -7.87 -12.23 -9.76
CA LEU A 291 -7.56 -13.40 -8.93
C LEU A 291 -8.76 -14.35 -8.81
N ILE A 292 -9.96 -13.85 -8.52
CA ILE A 292 -11.19 -14.66 -8.37
C ILE A 292 -11.52 -15.41 -9.66
N ARG A 293 -11.30 -14.79 -10.83
CA ARG A 293 -11.48 -15.47 -12.12
C ARG A 293 -10.41 -16.53 -12.36
N ARG A 294 -9.15 -16.23 -12.05
CA ARG A 294 -8.01 -17.07 -12.41
C ARG A 294 -7.82 -18.28 -11.50
N VAL A 295 -8.14 -18.19 -10.22
CA VAL A 295 -7.95 -19.29 -9.25
C VAL A 295 -8.75 -20.55 -9.63
N PRO A 296 -10.05 -20.48 -9.98
CA PRO A 296 -10.81 -21.64 -10.45
C PRO A 296 -10.24 -22.27 -11.73
N GLU A 297 -9.76 -21.46 -12.67
CA GLU A 297 -9.14 -21.95 -13.91
C GLU A 297 -7.86 -22.75 -13.61
N LEU A 298 -6.99 -22.20 -12.75
CA LEU A 298 -5.77 -22.87 -12.30
C LEU A 298 -6.07 -24.15 -11.50
N GLN A 299 -7.14 -24.15 -10.72
CA GLN A 299 -7.60 -25.33 -9.99
C GLN A 299 -8.07 -26.44 -10.94
N ARG A 300 -8.83 -26.08 -11.99
CA ARG A 300 -9.25 -27.02 -13.04
C ARG A 300 -8.05 -27.57 -13.81
N GLU A 301 -7.14 -26.70 -14.26
CA GLU A 301 -5.92 -27.08 -14.98
C GLU A 301 -5.06 -28.06 -14.17
N TYR A 302 -4.88 -27.79 -12.87
CA TYR A 302 -4.16 -28.68 -11.97
C TYR A 302 -4.84 -30.06 -11.86
N TRP A 303 -6.17 -30.11 -11.76
CA TRP A 303 -6.89 -31.38 -11.60
C TRP A 303 -6.93 -32.19 -12.90
N GLU A 304 -7.14 -31.55 -14.04
CA GLU A 304 -7.12 -32.18 -15.36
C GLU A 304 -5.72 -32.75 -15.68
N GLY A 305 -4.66 -31.95 -15.47
CA GLY A 305 -3.29 -32.42 -15.68
C GLY A 305 -2.95 -33.62 -14.79
N ARG A 306 -3.44 -33.62 -13.55
CA ARG A 306 -3.31 -34.77 -12.65
C ARG A 306 -4.08 -36.00 -13.12
N GLN A 307 -5.32 -35.84 -13.58
CA GLN A 307 -6.11 -36.97 -14.08
C GLN A 307 -5.49 -37.60 -15.34
N GLN A 308 -4.93 -36.78 -16.22
CA GLN A 308 -4.20 -37.27 -17.40
C GLN A 308 -3.01 -38.14 -16.98
N MET A 309 -2.22 -37.68 -15.99
CA MET A 309 -1.13 -38.49 -15.43
C MET A 309 -1.60 -39.80 -14.81
N ILE A 310 -2.69 -39.81 -14.04
CA ILE A 310 -3.23 -41.06 -13.46
C ILE A 310 -3.64 -42.06 -14.55
N LYS A 311 -4.13 -41.59 -15.70
CA LYS A 311 -4.46 -42.47 -16.85
C LYS A 311 -3.19 -43.02 -17.51
N THR A 312 -2.14 -42.22 -17.63
CA THR A 312 -0.84 -42.65 -18.19
C THR A 312 -0.13 -43.66 -17.30
N ILE A 313 -0.21 -43.52 -15.97
CA ILE A 313 0.41 -44.46 -14.99
C ILE A 313 -0.11 -45.90 -15.13
N ASN A 314 -1.31 -46.10 -15.68
CA ASN A 314 -1.81 -47.45 -15.95
C ASN A 314 -1.13 -48.12 -17.17
N ASP A 315 -0.24 -47.40 -17.87
CA ASP A 315 0.65 -47.94 -18.90
C ASP A 315 2.02 -48.26 -18.26
N PRO A 316 2.41 -49.55 -18.13
CA PRO A 316 3.61 -49.97 -17.41
C PRO A 316 4.94 -49.58 -18.08
N THR A 317 4.92 -48.84 -19.21
CA THR A 317 6.11 -48.53 -20.00
C THR A 317 6.79 -47.19 -19.67
N VAL A 318 6.20 -46.34 -18.81
CA VAL A 318 6.73 -45.01 -18.51
C VAL A 318 7.30 -44.97 -17.09
N ILE A 319 8.63 -44.93 -16.96
CA ILE A 319 9.32 -45.02 -15.65
C ILE A 319 9.60 -43.62 -15.05
N ASP A 320 9.31 -42.52 -15.75
CA ASP A 320 9.68 -41.15 -15.37
C ASP A 320 8.50 -40.26 -14.90
N GLU A 321 7.47 -40.90 -14.31
CA GLU A 321 6.15 -40.29 -14.08
C GLU A 321 6.07 -39.40 -12.83
N CYS A 322 6.94 -39.64 -11.85
CA CYS A 322 6.96 -38.85 -10.61
C CYS A 322 7.36 -37.39 -10.89
N GLN A 323 8.22 -37.15 -11.88
CA GLN A 323 8.77 -35.83 -12.18
C GLN A 323 7.76 -34.91 -12.88
N ILE A 324 6.88 -35.46 -13.72
CA ILE A 324 5.85 -34.70 -14.44
C ILE A 324 4.83 -34.14 -13.45
N GLY A 325 4.40 -34.93 -12.46
CA GLY A 325 3.47 -34.51 -11.41
C GLY A 325 3.92 -33.28 -10.65
N PHE A 326 5.20 -33.25 -10.27
CA PHE A 326 5.81 -32.13 -9.58
C PHE A 326 5.85 -30.87 -10.47
N SER A 327 6.22 -31.00 -11.76
CA SER A 327 6.34 -29.86 -12.66
C SER A 327 5.03 -29.07 -12.83
N ILE A 328 3.88 -29.76 -12.98
CA ILE A 328 2.58 -29.09 -13.10
C ILE A 328 2.24 -28.36 -11.80
N ALA A 329 2.44 -29.02 -10.65
CA ALA A 329 2.13 -28.43 -9.37
C ALA A 329 3.01 -27.18 -9.09
N TYR A 330 4.29 -27.21 -9.44
CA TYR A 330 5.18 -26.05 -9.36
C TYR A 330 4.75 -24.90 -10.28
N ARG A 331 4.36 -25.20 -11.53
CA ARG A 331 3.86 -24.19 -12.47
C ARG A 331 2.62 -23.50 -11.91
N ILE A 332 1.61 -24.28 -11.51
CA ILE A 332 0.35 -23.75 -10.97
C ILE A 332 0.60 -22.94 -9.71
N ARG A 333 1.46 -23.41 -8.81
CA ARG A 333 1.84 -22.65 -7.62
C ARG A 333 2.48 -21.31 -7.99
N GLY A 334 3.38 -21.29 -8.97
CA GLY A 334 3.98 -20.06 -9.49
C GLY A 334 2.93 -19.07 -10.02
N CYS A 335 1.93 -19.57 -10.76
CA CYS A 335 0.82 -18.76 -11.25
C CYS A 335 0.00 -18.15 -10.10
N ILE A 336 -0.31 -18.93 -9.05
CA ILE A 336 -1.07 -18.43 -7.89
C ILE A 336 -0.29 -17.35 -7.14
N ILE A 337 1.01 -17.53 -6.93
CA ILE A 337 1.89 -16.50 -6.32
C ILE A 337 1.78 -15.21 -7.12
N PHE A 338 1.94 -15.32 -8.43
CA PHE A 338 1.94 -14.18 -9.32
C PHE A 338 0.62 -13.41 -9.26
N GLN A 339 -0.52 -14.12 -9.24
CA GLN A 339 -1.84 -13.53 -9.11
C GLN A 339 -2.05 -12.84 -7.75
N ILE A 340 -1.47 -13.36 -6.67
CA ILE A 340 -1.52 -12.67 -5.37
C ILE A 340 -0.64 -11.42 -5.38
N MET A 341 0.58 -11.51 -5.93
CA MET A 341 1.46 -10.34 -6.05
C MET A 341 0.83 -9.23 -6.89
N GLN A 342 0.06 -9.61 -7.92
CA GLN A 342 -0.74 -8.70 -8.72
C GLN A 342 -1.74 -7.92 -7.86
N VAL A 343 -2.54 -8.62 -7.06
CA VAL A 343 -3.52 -8.01 -6.14
C VAL A 343 -2.86 -7.04 -5.16
N ILE A 344 -1.69 -7.39 -4.61
CA ILE A 344 -0.94 -6.53 -3.67
C ILE A 344 -0.34 -5.31 -4.38
N SER A 345 0.10 -5.47 -5.63
CA SER A 345 0.79 -4.40 -6.38
C SER A 345 -0.19 -3.42 -7.03
N ALA A 346 -1.44 -3.80 -7.25
CA ALA A 346 -2.45 -3.00 -7.94
C ALA A 346 -2.60 -1.57 -7.37
N PRO A 347 -2.71 -1.34 -6.04
CA PRO A 347 -2.79 0.02 -5.49
C PRO A 347 -1.53 0.84 -5.75
N LEU A 348 -0.34 0.24 -5.70
CA LEU A 348 0.92 0.94 -5.95
C LEU A 348 1.05 1.35 -7.42
N ILE A 349 0.65 0.46 -8.34
CA ILE A 349 0.59 0.76 -9.78
C ILE A 349 -0.40 1.90 -10.02
N ALA A 350 -1.59 1.85 -9.42
CA ALA A 350 -2.59 2.90 -9.54
C ALA A 350 -2.13 4.24 -8.97
N LEU A 351 -1.39 4.23 -7.86
CA LEU A 351 -0.80 5.44 -7.27
C LEU A 351 0.16 6.14 -8.25
N VAL A 352 1.07 5.37 -8.85
CA VAL A 352 2.01 5.89 -9.84
C VAL A 352 1.28 6.37 -11.09
N ALA A 353 0.33 5.58 -11.61
CA ALA A 353 -0.45 5.94 -12.79
C ALA A 353 -1.28 7.21 -12.57
N PHE A 354 -1.95 7.33 -11.42
CA PHE A 354 -2.74 8.52 -11.07
C PHE A 354 -1.88 9.78 -11.08
N HIS A 355 -0.66 9.71 -10.54
CA HIS A 355 0.26 10.84 -10.52
C HIS A 355 0.90 11.15 -11.89
N LEU A 356 1.04 10.14 -12.76
CA LEU A 356 1.59 10.33 -14.10
C LEU A 356 0.55 10.90 -15.08
N PHE A 357 -0.70 10.44 -14.99
CA PHE A 357 -1.76 10.83 -15.92
C PHE A 357 -2.59 12.03 -15.45
N SER A 358 -2.61 12.35 -14.15
CA SER A 358 -3.38 13.46 -13.58
C SER A 358 -4.80 13.57 -14.14
N PRO A 359 -5.66 12.55 -13.92
CA PRO A 359 -7.00 12.53 -14.50
C PRO A 359 -7.79 13.80 -14.17
N SER A 360 -8.48 14.37 -15.15
CA SER A 360 -9.24 15.62 -14.96
C SER A 360 -10.63 15.41 -14.36
N SER A 361 -11.15 14.18 -14.37
CA SER A 361 -12.50 13.86 -13.87
C SER A 361 -12.51 12.60 -13.02
N THR A 362 -13.45 12.51 -12.08
CA THR A 362 -13.66 11.31 -11.25
C THR A 362 -13.92 10.06 -12.08
N LEU A 363 -14.66 10.17 -13.20
CA LEU A 363 -14.88 9.03 -14.10
C LEU A 363 -13.57 8.52 -14.69
N SER A 364 -12.69 9.42 -15.13
CA SER A 364 -11.36 9.04 -15.63
C SER A 364 -10.46 8.46 -14.52
N SER A 365 -10.54 8.97 -13.29
CA SER A 365 -9.84 8.42 -12.12
C SER A 365 -10.29 7.00 -11.80
N VAL A 366 -11.61 6.75 -11.78
CA VAL A 366 -12.20 5.42 -11.56
C VAL A 366 -11.81 4.44 -12.66
N ALA A 367 -11.91 4.85 -13.93
CA ALA A 367 -11.53 4.02 -15.06
C ALA A 367 -10.03 3.67 -15.03
N LEU A 368 -9.17 4.66 -14.76
CA LEU A 368 -7.73 4.46 -14.61
C LEU A 368 -7.41 3.50 -13.47
N ALA A 369 -8.01 3.70 -12.30
CA ALA A 369 -7.85 2.82 -11.14
C ALA A 369 -8.22 1.37 -11.46
N PHE A 370 -9.40 1.17 -12.04
CA PHE A 370 -9.90 -0.15 -12.39
C PHE A 370 -9.01 -0.84 -13.42
N VAL A 371 -8.59 -0.12 -14.48
CA VAL A 371 -7.67 -0.64 -15.49
C VAL A 371 -6.32 -0.99 -14.88
N CYS A 372 -5.76 -0.16 -13.98
CA CYS A 372 -4.52 -0.49 -13.27
C CYS A 372 -4.67 -1.76 -12.44
N GLY A 373 -5.81 -1.90 -11.76
CA GLY A 373 -6.15 -3.12 -11.03
C GLY A 373 -6.24 -4.36 -11.90
N PHE A 374 -7.00 -4.29 -13.00
CA PHE A 374 -7.23 -5.42 -13.90
C PHE A 374 -5.98 -5.78 -14.73
N ALA A 375 -5.27 -4.78 -15.25
CA ALA A 375 -4.10 -4.94 -16.11
C ALA A 375 -2.78 -5.11 -15.35
N SER A 376 -2.81 -5.10 -14.02
CA SER A 376 -1.62 -5.28 -13.18
C SER A 376 -0.85 -6.56 -13.49
N GLU A 377 -1.51 -7.63 -13.96
CA GLU A 377 -0.86 -8.84 -14.47
C GLU A 377 0.11 -8.54 -15.62
N ALA A 378 -0.40 -7.90 -16.68
CA ALA A 378 0.36 -7.58 -17.87
C ALA A 378 1.50 -6.61 -17.57
N ILE A 379 1.25 -5.63 -16.68
CA ILE A 379 2.25 -4.65 -16.26
C ILE A 379 3.41 -5.36 -15.51
N LEU A 380 3.11 -6.25 -14.57
CA LEU A 380 4.14 -6.98 -13.82
C LEU A 380 4.94 -7.93 -14.71
N VAL A 381 4.31 -8.59 -15.68
CA VAL A 381 5.04 -9.40 -16.68
C VAL A 381 6.04 -8.52 -17.44
N LYS A 382 5.61 -7.34 -17.92
CA LYS A 382 6.50 -6.42 -18.65
C LYS A 382 7.64 -5.89 -17.80
N ILE A 383 7.39 -5.53 -16.53
CA ILE A 383 8.45 -5.10 -15.60
C ILE A 383 9.47 -6.23 -15.41
N ARG A 384 9.02 -7.48 -15.28
CA ARG A 384 9.90 -8.64 -15.18
C ARG A 384 10.75 -8.82 -16.45
N ASP A 385 10.14 -8.77 -17.62
CA ASP A 385 10.86 -8.90 -18.90
C ASP A 385 11.93 -7.81 -19.09
N MET A 386 11.60 -6.57 -18.68
CA MET A 386 12.54 -5.45 -18.69
C MET A 386 13.70 -5.67 -17.71
N ASN A 387 13.42 -6.12 -16.49
CA ASN A 387 14.44 -6.42 -15.49
C ASN A 387 15.37 -7.55 -15.95
N ASP A 388 14.84 -8.62 -16.54
CA ASP A 388 15.64 -9.73 -17.07
C ASP A 388 16.54 -9.28 -18.23
N SER A 389 16.05 -8.36 -19.06
CA SER A 389 16.85 -7.75 -20.14
C SER A 389 17.99 -6.87 -19.60
N LEU A 390 17.74 -6.11 -18.54
CA LEU A 390 18.75 -5.30 -17.86
C LEU A 390 19.81 -6.16 -17.15
N MET A 391 19.42 -7.26 -16.51
CA MET A 391 20.38 -8.17 -15.86
C MET A 391 21.27 -8.89 -16.88
N LYS A 392 20.72 -9.25 -18.04
CA LYS A 392 21.50 -9.84 -19.15
C LYS A 392 22.50 -8.85 -19.74
N SER A 393 22.15 -7.57 -19.88
CA SER A 393 23.08 -6.56 -20.40
C SER A 393 24.21 -6.22 -19.41
N VAL A 394 23.92 -6.20 -18.11
CA VAL A 394 24.93 -5.98 -17.05
C VAL A 394 25.88 -7.18 -16.89
N SER A 395 25.38 -8.39 -17.12
CA SER A 395 26.20 -9.62 -17.05
C SER A 395 27.06 -9.83 -18.30
N GLY A 396 27.32 -8.78 -19.07
CA GLY A 396 28.18 -8.74 -20.25
C GLY A 396 29.61 -9.18 -19.93
N LYS A 397 29.79 -10.48 -19.74
CA LYS A 397 31.05 -11.16 -19.94
C LYS A 397 31.38 -10.92 -21.42
N PRO A 398 32.55 -10.35 -21.75
CA PRO A 398 32.93 -10.15 -23.14
C PRO A 398 32.86 -11.51 -23.83
N GLN A 399 31.89 -11.67 -24.73
CA GLN A 399 31.93 -12.74 -25.70
C GLN A 399 33.20 -12.48 -26.50
N ALA A 400 34.17 -13.39 -26.36
CA ALA A 400 35.29 -13.45 -27.27
C ALA A 400 34.71 -13.45 -28.69
N PRO A 401 35.31 -12.69 -29.63
CA PRO A 401 34.79 -12.60 -30.99
C PRO A 401 34.72 -14.01 -31.56
N ASP A 402 33.49 -14.49 -31.78
CA ASP A 402 33.24 -15.74 -32.46
C ASP A 402 33.88 -15.63 -33.84
N THR A 403 34.91 -16.46 -34.03
CA THR A 403 35.60 -16.61 -35.30
C THR A 403 34.57 -17.13 -36.30
N GLU A 404 34.22 -16.28 -37.26
CA GLU A 404 33.49 -16.61 -38.48
C GLU A 404 34.06 -17.89 -39.10
N SER A 405 33.32 -18.99 -38.98
CA SER A 405 33.38 -20.11 -39.92
C SER A 405 32.03 -20.15 -40.62
N GLY A 406 32.01 -19.58 -41.81
CA GLY A 406 30.82 -19.50 -42.65
C GLY A 406 30.27 -20.88 -43.01
N GLU A 407 28.95 -21.00 -42.92
CA GLU A 407 28.19 -21.95 -43.72
C GLU A 407 26.82 -21.32 -44.03
N PRO A 408 26.48 -21.07 -45.31
CA PRO A 408 25.23 -20.44 -45.68
C PRO A 408 24.11 -21.48 -45.64
N LYS A 409 23.13 -21.32 -44.72
CA LYS A 409 21.86 -22.05 -44.79
C LYS A 409 20.72 -21.21 -45.39
N PRO A 410 19.79 -21.85 -46.11
CA PRO A 410 18.87 -21.20 -47.04
C PRO A 410 17.77 -20.42 -46.33
N LYS A 411 17.34 -19.33 -46.97
CA LYS A 411 16.23 -18.47 -46.57
C LYS A 411 14.92 -19.27 -46.53
N GLU A 412 14.35 -19.42 -45.34
CA GLU A 412 12.97 -19.85 -45.15
C GLU A 412 12.08 -18.60 -45.07
N GLN A 413 11.23 -18.45 -46.09
CA GLN A 413 10.29 -17.36 -46.25
C GLN A 413 9.15 -17.51 -45.22
N THR A 414 8.99 -16.51 -44.36
CA THR A 414 7.76 -16.36 -43.56
C THR A 414 6.65 -15.81 -44.47
N PRO A 415 5.44 -16.40 -44.47
CA PRO A 415 4.32 -15.88 -45.23
C PRO A 415 3.84 -14.54 -44.66
N VAL A 416 3.62 -13.60 -45.58
CA VAL A 416 2.90 -12.34 -45.36
C VAL A 416 1.43 -12.66 -45.13
N GLU A 417 0.91 -12.39 -43.93
CA GLU A 417 -0.54 -12.33 -43.70
C GLU A 417 -0.94 -10.86 -43.54
N THR A 418 -1.42 -10.31 -44.65
CA THR A 418 -2.16 -9.05 -44.74
C THR A 418 -3.65 -9.35 -44.69
N THR A 419 -4.35 -8.77 -43.70
CA THR A 419 -5.75 -8.38 -43.90
C THR A 419 -6.09 -7.15 -43.05
N PRO A 420 -6.52 -6.03 -43.66
CA PRO A 420 -7.20 -4.94 -42.97
C PRO A 420 -8.67 -5.29 -42.78
N VAL A 421 -9.19 -5.06 -41.57
CA VAL A 421 -10.64 -5.11 -41.30
C VAL A 421 -11.29 -3.86 -41.88
N GLU A 422 -12.08 -4.09 -42.92
CA GLU A 422 -12.98 -3.15 -43.58
C GLU A 422 -14.12 -2.75 -42.64
N ALA A 423 -14.20 -1.47 -42.28
CA ALA A 423 -15.31 -0.90 -41.52
C ALA A 423 -16.48 -0.59 -42.47
N LYS A 424 -17.61 -1.25 -42.24
CA LYS A 424 -18.88 -1.03 -42.94
C LYS A 424 -19.56 0.24 -42.41
N PRO A 425 -20.05 1.17 -43.27
CA PRO A 425 -20.83 2.31 -42.81
C PRO A 425 -22.24 1.89 -42.40
N ILE A 426 -22.70 2.43 -41.27
CA ILE A 426 -24.09 2.36 -40.82
C ILE A 426 -24.91 3.36 -41.63
N ASP A 427 -25.81 2.85 -42.45
CA ASP A 427 -26.88 3.60 -43.11
C ASP A 427 -27.91 4.05 -42.04
N THR A 428 -27.98 5.35 -41.79
CA THR A 428 -29.12 5.98 -41.12
C THR A 428 -30.18 6.30 -42.17
N LYS A 429 -31.25 5.50 -42.22
CA LYS A 429 -32.51 5.88 -42.88
C LYS A 429 -33.71 5.57 -42.00
N LYS A 430 -34.47 6.65 -41.76
CA LYS A 430 -35.83 6.82 -41.19
C LYS A 430 -35.99 6.72 -39.69
#